data_AF-W7YNK1-F1
#
_entry.id   AF-W7YNK1-F1
#
_cell.length_a   1.000
_cell.length_b   1.000
_cell.length_c   1.000
_cell.angle_alpha   90.00
_cell.angle_beta   90.00
_cell.angle_gamma   90.00
#
_symmetry.space_group_name_H-M   'P 1'
#
loop_
_entity.id
_entity.type
_entity.pdbx_description
1 polymer ?
#
loop_
_entity_poly.entity_id
_entity_poly.type
_entity_poly.pdbx_seq_one_letter_code
_entity_poly.pdbx_strand_id
1 'polypeptide(L)'
;MAWVSERNKENYLGYNDWRLPNAKELHSILDYSNAPQYNHQAAIHPLFKITKIKDEAQNDNYPFFWSSTTLAGQRGGQQAIYICFGEALGFMKNRRSNTTELMDVHGAGAQRSDPKVGDPDDYPQGHGPQGDVIRIYNYVRMVRNL
;
A
#
# COMPACT_ATOMS: atom_id res chain seq x y z
N MET A 1 -9.90 -7.89 9.25
CA MET A 1 -9.66 -6.54 9.81
C MET A 1 -9.98 -6.52 11.31
N ALA A 2 -9.20 -7.25 12.11
CA ALA A 2 -9.39 -7.31 13.57
C ALA A 2 -8.96 -6.02 14.26
N TRP A 3 -7.95 -5.34 13.72
CA TRP A 3 -7.28 -4.21 14.37
C TRP A 3 -8.19 -2.99 14.60
N VAL A 4 -8.93 -2.52 13.59
CA VAL A 4 -9.84 -1.36 13.75
C VAL A 4 -10.93 -1.66 14.79
N SER A 5 -11.49 -2.87 14.78
CA SER A 5 -12.50 -3.29 15.76
C SER A 5 -11.93 -3.31 17.19
N GLU A 6 -10.69 -3.74 17.34
CA GLU A 6 -9.97 -3.72 18.63
C GLU A 6 -9.73 -2.30 19.14
N ARG A 7 -9.24 -1.39 18.28
CA ARG A 7 -9.05 0.03 18.64
C ARG A 7 -10.35 0.69 19.07
N ASN A 8 -11.47 0.32 18.44
CA ASN A 8 -12.79 0.80 18.85
C ASN A 8 -13.23 0.27 20.22
N LYS A 9 -12.96 -1.01 20.53
CA LYS A 9 -13.24 -1.58 21.86
C LYS A 9 -12.44 -0.90 22.97
N GLU A 10 -11.23 -0.46 22.66
CA GLU A 10 -10.34 0.22 23.61
C GLU A 10 -10.65 1.72 23.81
N ASN A 11 -11.61 2.30 23.09
CA ASN A 11 -11.79 3.76 23.01
C ASN A 11 -10.46 4.48 22.69
N TYR A 12 -9.72 3.96 21.70
CA TYR A 12 -8.40 4.46 21.36
C TYR A 12 -8.43 5.98 21.09
N LEU A 13 -7.53 6.72 21.77
CA LEU A 13 -7.46 8.19 21.78
C LEU A 13 -8.80 8.89 22.12
N GLY A 14 -9.65 8.25 22.92
CA GLY A 14 -10.94 8.79 23.35
C GLY A 14 -12.08 8.56 22.35
N TYR A 15 -11.87 7.75 21.30
CA TYR A 15 -12.85 7.52 20.24
C TYR A 15 -13.03 6.02 19.94
N ASN A 16 -14.24 5.65 19.51
CA ASN A 16 -14.64 4.26 19.20
C ASN A 16 -15.36 4.08 17.85
N ASP A 17 -15.31 5.11 17.02
CA ASP A 17 -15.89 5.22 15.69
C ASP A 17 -14.79 5.23 14.61
N TRP A 18 -13.63 4.63 14.90
CA TRP A 18 -12.55 4.47 13.94
C TRP A 18 -12.98 3.55 12.80
N ARG A 19 -12.57 3.92 11.58
CA ARG A 19 -12.72 3.11 10.36
C ARG A 19 -11.45 3.18 9.51
N LEU A 20 -11.39 2.29 8.51
CA LEU A 20 -10.43 2.44 7.42
C LEU A 20 -10.84 3.61 6.51
N PRO A 21 -9.86 4.32 5.92
CA PRO A 21 -10.11 5.33 4.91
C PRO A 21 -10.51 4.64 3.61
N ASN A 22 -11.33 5.28 2.79
CA ASN A 22 -11.56 4.83 1.42
C ASN A 22 -10.39 5.25 0.51
N ALA A 23 -10.34 4.73 -0.73
CA ALA A 23 -9.23 5.02 -1.63
C ALA A 23 -9.09 6.53 -1.96
N LYS A 24 -10.20 7.26 -2.06
CA LYS A 24 -10.17 8.71 -2.33
C LYS A 24 -9.62 9.50 -1.15
N GLU A 25 -9.94 9.10 0.08
CA GLU A 25 -9.39 9.72 1.29
C GLU A 25 -7.87 9.53 1.38
N LEU A 26 -7.36 8.34 1.04
CA LEU A 26 -5.91 8.13 0.96
C LEU A 26 -5.27 8.93 -0.18
N HIS A 27 -5.90 9.02 -1.34
CA HIS A 27 -5.43 9.88 -2.42
C HIS A 27 -5.40 11.35 -2.03
N SER A 28 -6.36 11.81 -1.22
CA SER A 28 -6.47 13.22 -0.82
C SER A 28 -5.28 13.73 0.01
N ILE A 29 -4.47 12.83 0.57
CA ILE A 29 -3.29 13.16 1.36
C ILE A 29 -1.97 12.93 0.61
N LEU A 30 -2.02 12.52 -0.67
CA LEU A 30 -0.84 12.43 -1.50
C LEU A 30 -0.30 13.82 -1.84
N ASP A 31 1.02 13.94 -1.87
CA ASP A 31 1.72 15.12 -2.38
C ASP A 31 2.75 14.68 -3.42
N TYR A 32 2.42 14.92 -4.68
CA TYR A 32 3.24 14.53 -5.84
C TYR A 32 4.47 15.42 -6.05
N SER A 33 4.63 16.48 -5.26
CA SER A 33 5.91 17.22 -5.19
C SER A 33 7.01 16.39 -4.52
N ASN A 34 6.65 15.28 -3.87
CA ASN A 34 7.53 14.34 -3.19
C ASN A 34 7.41 12.94 -3.82
N ALA A 35 8.56 12.28 -3.99
CA ALA A 35 8.62 10.88 -4.38
C ALA A 35 10.01 10.32 -4.04
N PRO A 36 10.14 9.01 -3.75
CA PRO A 36 11.44 8.41 -3.46
C PRO A 36 12.48 8.67 -4.56
N GLN A 37 12.08 8.58 -5.84
CA GLN A 37 12.99 8.79 -6.98
C GLN A 37 13.36 10.25 -7.21
N TYR A 38 12.57 11.20 -6.70
CA TYR A 38 12.81 12.63 -6.94
C TYR A 38 13.61 13.27 -5.81
N ASN A 39 13.16 13.08 -4.57
CA ASN A 39 13.73 13.75 -3.40
C ASN A 39 13.85 12.86 -2.16
N HIS A 40 13.75 11.53 -2.33
CA HIS A 40 13.86 10.54 -1.25
C HIS A 40 12.79 10.67 -0.14
N GLN A 41 11.69 11.39 -0.42
CA GLN A 41 10.56 11.55 0.49
C GLN A 41 9.37 10.71 0.03
N ALA A 42 8.51 10.35 0.98
CA ALA A 42 7.22 9.73 0.66
C ALA A 42 6.33 10.74 -0.08
N ALA A 43 5.49 10.26 -0.99
CA ALA A 43 4.50 11.08 -1.69
C ALA A 43 3.31 11.43 -0.77
N ILE A 44 3.56 12.05 0.39
CA ILE A 44 2.53 12.39 1.38
C ILE A 44 2.65 13.86 1.78
N HIS A 45 1.52 14.50 2.02
CA HIS A 45 1.50 15.89 2.48
C HIS A 45 2.25 16.05 3.82
N PRO A 46 3.10 17.08 4.02
CA PRO A 46 3.98 17.23 5.19
C PRO A 46 3.31 17.25 6.57
N LEU A 47 2.00 17.54 6.61
CA LEU A 47 1.19 17.46 7.83
C LEU A 47 1.12 16.04 8.40
N PHE A 48 1.26 15.01 7.57
CA PHE A 48 1.17 13.62 7.98
C PHE A 48 2.56 13.01 8.14
N LYS A 49 2.78 12.35 9.27
CA LYS A 49 3.99 11.54 9.49
C LYS A 49 3.80 10.15 8.91
N ILE A 50 4.87 9.60 8.35
CA ILE A 50 4.94 8.25 7.78
C ILE A 50 6.27 7.61 8.18
N THR A 51 6.21 6.33 8.55
CA THR A 51 7.40 5.55 8.95
C THR A 51 8.06 4.97 7.72
N LYS A 52 9.39 4.87 7.74
CA LYS A 52 10.15 4.10 6.75
C LYS A 52 10.04 2.61 7.02
N ILE A 53 10.07 1.81 5.96
CA ILE A 53 10.13 0.35 6.01
C ILE A 53 11.38 -0.14 5.28
N LYS A 54 11.71 -1.41 5.47
CA LYS A 54 12.60 -2.14 4.58
C LYS A 54 11.76 -2.83 3.50
N ASP A 55 12.11 -2.58 2.26
CA ASP A 55 11.48 -3.26 1.13
C ASP A 55 12.07 -4.66 0.90
N GLU A 56 11.61 -5.30 -0.18
CA GLU A 56 11.96 -6.66 -0.56
C GLU A 56 13.47 -6.80 -0.89
N ALA A 57 14.16 -5.70 -1.18
CA ALA A 57 15.61 -5.63 -1.38
C ALA A 57 16.37 -5.03 -0.18
N GLN A 58 15.73 -4.89 0.99
CA GLN A 58 16.30 -4.30 2.22
C GLN A 58 16.67 -2.81 2.11
N ASN A 59 16.15 -2.10 1.11
CA ASN A 59 16.34 -0.67 0.98
C ASN A 59 15.34 0.10 1.84
N ASP A 60 15.68 1.35 2.14
CA ASP A 60 14.74 2.28 2.78
C ASP A 60 13.60 2.62 1.81
N ASN A 61 12.37 2.38 2.22
CA ASN A 61 11.18 2.69 1.42
C ASN A 61 10.03 3.17 2.32
N TYR A 62 8.86 3.44 1.74
CA TYR A 62 7.66 3.83 2.47
C TYR A 62 6.50 2.86 2.19
N PRO A 63 5.64 2.60 3.19
CA PRO A 63 4.66 1.53 3.11
C PRO A 63 3.48 1.87 2.18
N PHE A 64 2.77 0.81 1.83
CA PHE A 64 1.46 0.90 1.19
C PHE A 64 0.37 0.92 2.26
N PHE A 65 -0.71 1.65 2.01
CA PHE A 65 -1.82 1.75 2.95
C PHE A 65 -3.09 1.14 2.40
N TRP A 66 -3.68 0.24 3.19
CA TRP A 66 -4.99 -0.33 2.91
C TRP A 66 -6.09 0.72 2.93
N SER A 67 -6.98 0.62 1.96
CA SER A 67 -8.28 1.29 1.99
C SER A 67 -9.41 0.32 2.35
N SER A 68 -10.57 0.86 2.71
CA SER A 68 -11.85 0.14 2.81
C SER A 68 -12.46 -0.22 1.44
N THR A 69 -11.85 0.24 0.34
CA THR A 69 -12.39 0.08 -1.01
C THR A 69 -12.04 -1.29 -1.56
N THR A 70 -13.05 -2.09 -1.88
CA THR A 70 -12.88 -3.40 -2.52
C THR A 70 -12.67 -3.24 -4.02
N LEU A 71 -11.67 -3.91 -4.57
CA LEU A 71 -11.57 -4.07 -6.02
C LEU A 71 -12.49 -5.21 -6.46
N ALA A 72 -13.57 -4.86 -7.13
CA ALA A 72 -14.46 -5.83 -7.76
C ALA A 72 -13.85 -6.27 -9.11
N GLY A 73 -13.42 -7.53 -9.18
CA GLY A 73 -12.94 -8.15 -10.42
C GLY A 73 -13.88 -9.24 -10.92
N GLN A 74 -13.46 -9.94 -11.98
CA GLN A 74 -14.23 -11.06 -12.55
C GLN A 74 -14.50 -12.20 -11.54
N ARG A 75 -13.65 -12.34 -10.51
CA ARG A 75 -13.79 -13.32 -9.43
C ARG A 75 -14.46 -12.74 -8.17
N GLY A 76 -15.11 -11.59 -8.29
CA GLY A 76 -15.76 -10.89 -7.19
C GLY A 76 -14.83 -9.94 -6.41
N GLY A 77 -15.15 -9.69 -5.14
CA GLY A 77 -14.51 -8.68 -4.29
C GLY A 77 -13.42 -9.22 -3.36
N GLN A 78 -12.57 -10.13 -3.83
CA GLN A 78 -11.53 -10.77 -3.01
C GLN A 78 -10.31 -9.88 -2.77
N GLN A 79 -10.14 -8.83 -3.57
CA GLN A 79 -9.04 -7.88 -3.46
C GLN A 79 -9.51 -6.55 -2.87
N ALA A 80 -8.62 -5.86 -2.18
CA ALA A 80 -8.84 -4.50 -1.72
C ALA A 80 -7.85 -3.55 -2.39
N ILE A 81 -8.19 -2.26 -2.43
CA ILE A 81 -7.32 -1.23 -2.95
C ILE A 81 -6.33 -0.79 -1.86
N TYR A 82 -5.07 -0.64 -2.23
CA TYR A 82 -4.07 0.08 -1.46
C TYR A 82 -3.49 1.25 -2.25
N ILE A 83 -2.94 2.23 -1.54
CA ILE A 83 -2.20 3.37 -2.11
C ILE A 83 -0.73 3.31 -1.68
N CYS A 84 0.17 3.48 -2.64
CA CYS A 84 1.62 3.51 -2.42
C CYS A 84 2.07 4.92 -2.04
N PHE A 85 2.66 5.11 -0.86
CA PHE A 85 3.33 6.38 -0.52
C PHE A 85 4.85 6.34 -0.80
N GLY A 86 5.40 5.14 -0.94
CA GLY A 86 6.75 4.87 -1.42
C GLY A 86 6.74 4.28 -2.82
N GLU A 87 7.81 3.57 -3.17
CA GLU A 87 7.97 2.96 -4.49
C GLU A 87 6.99 1.80 -4.67
N ALA A 88 6.33 1.76 -5.83
CA ALA A 88 5.38 0.71 -6.18
C ALA A 88 6.09 -0.41 -6.94
N LEU A 89 6.82 -1.21 -6.17
CA LEU A 89 7.75 -2.21 -6.67
C LEU A 89 7.06 -3.39 -7.38
N GLY A 90 7.80 -3.99 -8.32
CA GLY A 90 7.42 -5.21 -9.02
C GLY A 90 8.64 -5.97 -9.56
N PHE A 91 8.50 -7.29 -9.64
CA PHE A 91 9.47 -8.22 -10.20
C PHE A 91 9.30 -8.33 -11.72
N MET A 92 9.84 -7.36 -12.44
CA MET A 92 9.74 -7.27 -13.90
C MET A 92 10.78 -8.14 -14.60
N LYS A 93 10.34 -8.88 -15.61
CA LYS A 93 11.25 -9.62 -16.49
C LYS A 93 11.83 -8.71 -17.57
N ASN A 94 13.15 -8.54 -17.56
CA ASN A 94 13.89 -7.87 -18.61
C ASN A 94 13.91 -8.74 -19.87
N ARG A 95 13.32 -8.24 -20.96
CA ARG A 95 13.17 -9.00 -22.22
C ARG A 95 14.50 -9.26 -22.94
N ARG A 96 15.54 -8.46 -22.66
CA ARG A 96 16.84 -8.58 -23.33
C ARG A 96 17.76 -9.57 -22.63
N SER A 97 17.85 -9.49 -21.30
CA SER A 97 18.69 -10.36 -20.48
C SER A 97 17.97 -11.63 -20.02
N ASN A 98 16.64 -11.70 -20.16
CA ASN A 98 15.79 -12.78 -19.65
C ASN A 98 15.87 -12.93 -18.11
N THR A 99 16.34 -11.90 -17.40
CA THR A 99 16.43 -11.83 -15.93
C THR A 99 15.20 -11.16 -15.35
N THR A 100 14.81 -11.53 -14.13
CA THR A 100 13.79 -10.82 -13.36
C THR A 100 14.47 -9.87 -12.38
N GLU A 101 14.04 -8.61 -12.38
CA GLU A 101 14.61 -7.55 -11.57
C GLU A 101 13.50 -6.89 -10.74
N LEU A 102 13.79 -6.62 -9.47
CA LEU A 102 12.92 -5.80 -8.63
C LEU A 102 13.17 -4.33 -8.98
N MET A 103 12.10 -3.62 -9.35
CA MET A 103 12.18 -2.19 -9.66
C MET A 103 10.85 -1.50 -9.35
N ASP A 104 10.86 -0.17 -9.26
CA ASP A 104 9.62 0.59 -9.20
C ASP A 104 8.93 0.59 -10.57
N VAL A 105 7.74 -0.01 -10.62
CA VAL A 105 6.99 -0.23 -11.87
C VAL A 105 5.79 0.69 -12.02
N HIS A 106 5.36 1.37 -10.94
CA HIS A 106 4.21 2.30 -10.99
C HIS A 106 4.48 3.68 -10.39
N GLY A 107 5.51 3.83 -9.54
CA GLY A 107 5.80 5.08 -8.85
C GLY A 107 5.03 5.28 -7.55
N ALA A 108 5.48 6.25 -6.76
CA ALA A 108 4.73 6.72 -5.60
C ALA A 108 3.40 7.38 -6.00
N GLY A 109 2.37 7.18 -5.19
CA GLY A 109 0.98 7.55 -5.47
C GLY A 109 0.19 6.50 -6.26
N ALA A 110 0.83 5.39 -6.67
CA ALA A 110 0.14 4.32 -7.38
C ALA A 110 -1.02 3.74 -6.55
N GLN A 111 -2.14 3.50 -7.25
CA GLN A 111 -3.27 2.73 -6.73
C GLN A 111 -3.22 1.34 -7.34
N ARG A 112 -3.09 0.32 -6.49
CA ARG A 112 -3.09 -1.09 -6.88
C ARG A 112 -3.95 -1.88 -5.90
N SER A 113 -3.84 -3.20 -5.94
CA SER A 113 -4.66 -4.08 -5.13
C SER A 113 -3.96 -5.36 -4.73
N ASP A 114 -4.22 -5.79 -3.50
CA ASP A 114 -3.73 -7.03 -2.93
C ASP A 114 -4.92 -7.93 -2.55
N PRO A 115 -4.71 -9.26 -2.42
CA PRO A 115 -5.65 -10.13 -1.74
C PRO A 115 -5.97 -9.63 -0.33
N LYS A 116 -7.24 -9.73 0.10
CA LYS A 116 -7.66 -9.31 1.45
C LYS A 116 -7.14 -10.20 2.58
N VAL A 117 -6.78 -11.44 2.25
CA VAL A 117 -6.31 -12.50 3.15
C VAL A 117 -5.34 -13.39 2.38
N GLY A 118 -4.46 -14.09 3.09
CA GLY A 118 -3.47 -14.99 2.51
C GLY A 118 -2.10 -14.78 3.15
N ASP A 119 -1.09 -15.37 2.53
CA ASP A 119 0.31 -15.26 2.89
C ASP A 119 1.09 -14.55 1.76
N PRO A 120 1.83 -13.47 2.04
CA PRO A 120 2.71 -12.83 1.05
C PRO A 120 3.75 -13.79 0.45
N ASP A 121 4.17 -14.80 1.22
CA ASP A 121 5.17 -15.79 0.78
C ASP A 121 4.64 -16.68 -0.36
N ASP A 122 3.32 -16.71 -0.59
CA ASP A 122 2.70 -17.35 -1.76
C ASP A 122 2.99 -16.59 -3.08
N TYR A 123 3.55 -15.38 -3.00
CA TYR A 123 3.81 -14.49 -4.13
C TYR A 123 5.30 -14.06 -4.22
N PRO A 124 6.27 -15.02 -4.26
CA PRO A 124 7.69 -14.70 -4.18
C PRO A 124 8.25 -13.96 -5.41
N GLN A 125 7.47 -13.92 -6.51
CA GLN A 125 7.79 -13.15 -7.73
C GLN A 125 6.72 -12.09 -8.03
N GLY A 126 5.96 -11.70 -7.02
CA GLY A 126 4.82 -10.79 -7.17
C GLY A 126 3.70 -11.41 -8.00
N HIS A 127 2.81 -10.54 -8.49
CA HIS A 127 1.60 -10.97 -9.19
C HIS A 127 1.24 -10.04 -10.36
N GLY A 128 0.66 -10.64 -11.41
CA GLY A 128 0.24 -9.92 -12.60
C GLY A 128 1.38 -9.61 -13.58
N PRO A 129 1.09 -8.89 -14.68
CA PRO A 129 2.01 -8.75 -15.81
C PRO A 129 3.34 -8.04 -15.50
N GLN A 130 3.34 -7.16 -14.50
CA GLN A 130 4.51 -6.40 -14.04
C GLN A 130 5.14 -7.00 -12.78
N GLY A 131 4.62 -8.16 -12.31
CA GLY A 131 5.11 -8.83 -11.11
C GLY A 131 4.95 -7.98 -9.85
N ASP A 132 3.83 -7.27 -9.70
CA ASP A 132 3.60 -6.36 -8.57
C ASP A 132 3.88 -7.07 -7.25
N VAL A 133 4.66 -6.43 -6.38
CA VAL A 133 4.91 -6.94 -5.04
C VAL A 133 3.58 -7.06 -4.29
N ILE A 134 3.30 -8.24 -3.76
CA ILE A 134 2.13 -8.52 -2.94
C ILE A 134 2.56 -8.56 -1.48
N ARG A 135 2.01 -7.65 -0.66
CA ARG A 135 2.39 -7.54 0.76
C ARG A 135 1.32 -8.05 1.70
N ILE A 136 0.04 -8.00 1.33
CA ILE A 136 -1.18 -8.39 2.11
C ILE A 136 -1.30 -7.67 3.47
N TYR A 137 -0.26 -7.67 4.28
CA TYR A 137 -0.06 -6.96 5.53
C TYR A 137 0.35 -5.49 5.29
N ASN A 138 -0.38 -4.81 4.40
CA ASN A 138 -0.22 -3.37 4.19
C ASN A 138 -0.60 -2.57 5.44
N TYR A 139 -0.04 -1.36 5.56
CA TYR A 139 -0.28 -0.47 6.70
C TYR A 139 -1.71 0.07 6.68
N VAL A 140 -2.14 0.59 7.84
CA VAL A 140 -3.46 1.21 8.00
C VAL A 140 -3.30 2.59 8.63
N ARG A 141 -4.08 3.56 8.16
CA ARG A 141 -4.24 4.88 8.80
C ARG A 141 -5.71 5.07 9.11
N MET A 142 -6.12 4.90 10.37
CA MET A 142 -7.53 5.04 10.74
C MET A 142 -8.02 6.48 10.58
N VAL A 143 -9.29 6.60 10.23
CA VAL A 143 -10.00 7.87 10.14
C VAL A 143 -11.34 7.76 10.85
N ARG A 144 -11.99 8.91 11.07
CA ARG A 144 -13.32 9.03 11.67
C ARG A 144 -14.21 9.85 10.73
N ASN A 145 -15.52 9.73 10.90
CA ASN A 145 -16.46 10.69 10.30
C ASN A 145 -16.65 11.83 11.30
N LEU A 146 -16.60 13.08 10.83
CA LEU A 146 -16.90 14.26 11.64
C LEU A 146 -18.29 14.78 11.28
#